data_AF-A0A9E5T4H9-F1
#
_entry.id   AF-A0A9E5T4H9-F1
#
_cell.length_a   1.000
_cell.length_b   1.000
_cell.length_c   1.000
_cell.angle_alpha   90.00
_cell.angle_beta   90.00
_cell.angle_gamma   90.00
#
_symmetry.space_group_name_H-M   'P 1'
#
loop_
_entity.id
_entity.type
_entity.pdbx_description
1 polymer ?
#
loop_
_entity_poly.entity_id
_entity_poly.type
_entity_poly.pdbx_seq_one_letter_code
_entity_poly.pdbx_strand_id
1 'polypeptide(L)' 'MNLLQSHDWETPAPIAYGAGRLREIAGHCRQAGMTRPLVVSDRGSSALPFVADTVDIMRQGGLNA' A
#
# COMPACT_ATOMS: atom_id res chain seq x y z
N MET A 1 9.92 -3.76 22.90
CA MET A 1 9.72 -3.51 21.46
C MET A 1 8.56 -4.38 21.01
N ASN A 2 7.45 -3.79 20.56
CA ASN A 2 6.27 -4.54 20.13
C ASN A 2 6.31 -4.66 18.61
N LEU A 3 6.49 -5.88 18.10
CA LEU A 3 6.58 -6.16 16.66
C LEU A 3 5.29 -5.86 15.89
N LEU A 4 4.16 -5.68 16.58
CA LEU A 4 2.85 -5.43 15.98
C LEU A 4 2.55 -3.93 15.77
N GLN A 5 3.39 -3.02 16.27
CA GLN A 5 3.20 -1.58 16.10
C GLN A 5 3.66 -1.09 14.71
N SER A 6 3.19 0.09 14.32
CA SER A 6 3.66 0.79 13.12
C SER A 6 5.12 1.19 13.26
N HIS A 7 5.90 0.97 12.20
CA HIS A 7 7.31 1.35 12.10
C HIS A 7 7.63 1.85 10.69
N ASP A 8 8.52 2.83 10.63
CA ASP A 8 9.14 3.31 9.39
C ASP A 8 10.59 2.86 9.37
N TRP A 9 11.01 2.25 8.26
CA TRP A 9 12.40 1.87 8.02
C TRP A 9 12.91 2.64 6.81
N GLU A 10 13.94 3.46 6.99
CA GLU A 10 14.44 4.38 5.96
C GLU A 10 15.49 3.78 5.01
N THR A 11 16.09 2.63 5.33
CA THR A 11 17.26 2.10 4.61
C THR A 11 17.13 0.60 4.31
N PRO A 12 17.58 0.09 3.14
CA PRO A 12 18.11 0.80 1.98
C PRO A 12 17.03 1.49 1.14
N ALA A 13 15.75 1.28 1.44
CA ALA A 13 14.61 1.97 0.84
C ALA A 13 13.53 2.20 1.91
N PRO A 14 12.74 3.28 1.81
CA PRO A 14 11.66 3.55 2.75
C PRO A 14 10.62 2.42 2.75
N ILE A 15 10.35 1.84 3.93
CA ILE A 15 9.35 0.80 4.16
C ILE A 15 8.49 1.21 5.36
N ALA A 16 7.19 1.39 5.11
CA ALA A 16 6.16 1.52 6.13
C ALA A 16 5.57 0.13 6.43
N TYR A 17 5.74 -0.39 7.65
CA TYR A 17 5.20 -1.69 8.05
C TYR A 17 4.54 -1.66 9.43
N GLY A 18 3.67 -2.63 9.70
CA GLY A 18 2.83 -2.70 10.90
C GLY A 18 1.35 -2.92 10.57
N ALA A 19 0.58 -3.37 11.55
CA ALA A 19 -0.83 -3.69 11.34
C ALA A 19 -1.63 -2.46 10.88
N GLY A 20 -2.33 -2.59 9.74
CA GLY A 20 -3.23 -1.55 9.21
C GLY A 20 -2.58 -0.49 8.31
N ARG A 21 -1.25 -0.48 8.15
CA ARG A 21 -0.54 0.53 7.35
C ARG A 21 -0.78 0.45 5.85
N LEU A 22 -1.33 -0.65 5.34
CA LEU A 22 -1.79 -0.74 3.94
C LEU A 22 -2.75 0.42 3.57
N ARG A 23 -3.51 0.96 4.54
CA ARG A 23 -4.40 2.11 4.37
C ARG A 23 -3.67 3.40 3.96
N GLU A 24 -2.36 3.48 4.14
CA GLU A 24 -1.55 4.66 3.85
C GLU A 24 -1.08 4.69 2.38
N ILE A 25 -1.25 3.58 1.63
CA ILE A 25 -0.68 3.43 0.29
C ILE A 25 -1.10 4.53 -0.69
N ALA A 26 -2.35 5.02 -0.60
CA ALA A 26 -2.82 6.12 -1.44
C ALA A 26 -2.08 7.44 -1.15
N GLY A 27 -1.74 7.68 0.12
CA GLY A 27 -0.93 8.83 0.54
C GLY A 27 0.48 8.75 -0.04
N HIS A 28 1.11 7.57 0.04
CA HIS A 28 2.44 7.34 -0.53
C HIS A 28 2.47 7.51 -2.06
N CYS A 29 1.47 6.98 -2.78
CA CYS A 29 1.34 7.18 -4.22
C CYS A 29 1.29 8.68 -4.58
N ARG A 30 0.50 9.47 -3.86
CA ARG A 30 0.42 10.93 -4.10
C ARG A 30 1.71 11.65 -3.78
N GLN A 31 2.36 11.33 -2.67
CA GLN A 31 3.66 11.89 -2.31
C GLN A 31 4.72 11.61 -3.38
N ALA A 32 4.63 10.45 -4.03
CA ALA A 32 5.47 10.08 -5.18
C ALA A 32 5.02 10.70 -6.53
N GLY A 33 3.97 11.54 -6.54
CA GLY A 33 3.46 12.19 -7.76
C GLY A 33 2.61 11.29 -8.66
N MET A 34 2.14 10.14 -8.17
CA MET A 34 1.31 9.21 -8.95
C MET A 34 -0.16 9.66 -8.98
N THR A 35 -0.80 9.49 -10.14
CA THR A 35 -2.24 9.75 -10.34
C THR A 35 -3.02 8.52 -10.80
N ARG A 36 -2.34 7.53 -11.39
CA ARG A 36 -2.93 6.32 -11.97
C ARG A 36 -2.04 5.08 -11.70
N PRO A 37 -1.91 4.65 -10.44
CA PRO A 37 -1.06 3.52 -10.06
C PRO A 37 -1.58 2.19 -10.65
N LEU A 38 -0.69 1.25 -10.92
CA LEU A 38 -1.04 -0.11 -11.38
C LEU A 38 -0.62 -1.12 -10.30
N VAL A 39 -1.58 -1.87 -9.77
CA VAL A 39 -1.30 -2.99 -8.87
C VAL A 39 -0.89 -4.20 -9.70
N VAL A 40 0.32 -4.70 -9.47
CA VAL A 40 0.87 -5.90 -10.12
C VAL A 40 0.92 -7.02 -9.08
N SER A 41 0.37 -8.19 -9.41
CA SER A 41 0.34 -9.36 -8.55
C SER A 41 0.56 -10.64 -9.36
N ASP A 42 1.01 -11.71 -8.71
CA ASP A 42 1.11 -13.03 -9.31
C ASP A 42 -0.25 -13.74 -9.39
N ARG A 43 -0.32 -14.86 -10.11
CA ARG A 43 -1.58 -15.61 -10.31
C ARG A 43 -2.15 -16.20 -9.02
N GLY A 44 -1.31 -16.61 -8.07
CA GLY A 44 -1.75 -17.20 -6.81
C GLY A 44 -2.30 -16.15 -5.86
N SER A 45 -1.72 -14.96 -5.87
CA SER A 45 -2.10 -13.86 -5.00
C SER A 45 -3.23 -12.99 -5.53
N SER A 46 -3.42 -12.91 -6.85
CA SER A 46 -4.38 -11.98 -7.48
C SER A 46 -5.83 -12.17 -7.04
N ALA A 47 -6.21 -13.36 -6.58
CA ALA A 47 -7.55 -13.67 -6.07
C ALA A 47 -7.69 -13.44 -4.55
N LEU A 48 -6.63 -13.06 -3.85
CA LEU A 48 -6.67 -12.84 -2.41
C LEU A 48 -7.30 -11.46 -2.09
N PRO A 49 -8.11 -11.36 -1.01
CA PRO A 49 -8.84 -10.13 -0.69
C PRO A 49 -7.97 -8.88 -0.59
N PHE A 50 -6.75 -9.00 -0.06
CA PHE A 50 -5.87 -7.85 0.13
C PHE A 50 -5.49 -7.15 -1.18
N VAL A 51 -5.51 -7.84 -2.33
CA VAL A 51 -5.24 -7.25 -3.64
C VAL A 51 -6.40 -6.34 -4.05
N ALA A 52 -7.64 -6.80 -3.88
CA ALA A 52 -8.83 -5.99 -4.12
C ALA A 52 -8.90 -4.80 -3.13
N ASP A 53 -8.65 -5.06 -1.84
CA ASP A 53 -8.62 -4.02 -0.80
C ASP A 53 -7.59 -2.92 -1.13
N THR A 54 -6.42 -3.30 -1.68
CA THR A 54 -5.37 -2.33 -2.08
C THR A 54 -5.88 -1.38 -3.15
N VAL A 55 -6.56 -1.90 -4.18
CA VAL A 55 -7.16 -1.08 -5.25
C VAL A 55 -8.24 -0.16 -4.68
N ASP A 56 -9.09 -0.68 -3.79
CA ASP A 56 -10.17 0.10 -3.18
C ASP A 56 -9.65 1.23 -2.29
N ILE A 57 -8.60 0.98 -1.50
CA ILE A 57 -7.92 2.02 -0.70
C ILE A 57 -7.38 3.14 -1.61
N MET A 58 -6.75 2.79 -2.74
CA MET A 58 -6.25 3.77 -3.70
C MET A 58 -7.40 4.60 -4.32
N ARG A 59 -8.51 3.96 -4.69
CA ARG A 59 -9.70 4.64 -5.25
C ARG A 59 -10.38 5.57 -4.24
N GLN A 60 -10.54 5.13 -3.00
CA GLN A 60 -11.04 5.96 -1.90
C GLN A 60 -10.09 7.14 -1.64
N GLY A 61 -8.78 6.91 -1.81
CA GLY A 61 -7.75 7.92 -1.87
C GLY A 61 -7.69 8.69 -3.20
N GLY A 62 -8.76 8.75 -4.00
CA GLY A 62 -8.88 9.61 -5.18
C GLY A 62 -7.89 9.31 -6.31
N LEU A 63 -7.27 8.13 -6.34
CA LEU A 63 -6.39 7.68 -7.42
C LEU A 63 -7.19 6.83 -8.42
N ASN A 64 -6.82 6.90 -9.69
CA ASN A 64 -7.42 6.05 -10.72
C ASN A 64 -6.68 4.71 -10.79
N ALA A 65 -6.96 3.83 -9.82
CA ALA A 65 -6.35 2.50 -9.68
C ALA A 65 -7.23 1.38 -10.27
#